data_AF-A0A101UFB8-F1
#
_entry.id   AF-A0A101UFB8-F1
#
_cell.length_a   1.000
_cell.length_b   1.000
_cell.length_c   1.000
_cell.angle_alpha   90.00
_cell.angle_beta   90.00
_cell.angle_gamma   90.00
#
_symmetry.space_group_name_H-M   'P 1'
#
loop_
_entity.id
_entity.type
_entity.pdbx_description
1 polymer ?
#
loop_
_entity_poly.entity_id
_entity_poly.type
_entity_poly.pdbx_seq_one_letter_code
_entity_poly.pdbx_strand_id
1 'polypeptide(L)' 'MNWREAAACRSEDPELFFPIGEDGPSRRQIEQARAVCRSCPVMRACGTWAVRHGERHGVWGAMTAGERRGLRPSRP' A
#
# COMPACT_ATOMS: atom_id res chain seq x y z
N MET A 1 -18.44 -4.98 8.67
CA MET A 1 -17.59 -3.81 9.02
C MET A 1 -16.69 -3.48 7.84
N ASN A 2 -16.72 -2.23 7.39
CA ASN A 2 -15.85 -1.74 6.33
C ASN A 2 -14.50 -1.36 6.94
N TRP A 3 -13.50 -2.26 6.85
CA TRP A 3 -12.17 -2.04 7.43
C TRP A 3 -11.52 -0.72 6.97
N ARG A 4 -11.94 -0.18 5.82
CA ARG A 4 -11.46 1.10 5.30
C ARG A 4 -11.78 2.29 6.22
N GLU A 5 -12.81 2.20 7.05
CA GLU A 5 -13.16 3.26 8.01
C GLU A 5 -12.14 3.40 9.14
N ALA A 6 -11.47 2.31 9.51
CA ALA A 6 -10.41 2.29 10.52
C ALA A 6 -9.00 2.50 9.94
N ALA A 7 -8.89 2.91 8.67
CA ALA A 7 -7.59 3.11 8.03
C ALA A 7 -6.93 4.42 8.47
N ALA A 8 -5.73 4.32 9.06
CA ALA A 8 -4.96 5.48 9.54
C ALA A 8 -4.60 6.47 8.41
N CYS A 9 -4.39 5.98 7.18
CA CYS A 9 -4.07 6.81 6.02
C CYS A 9 -5.18 7.80 5.63
N ARG A 10 -6.39 7.69 6.18
CA ARG A 10 -7.47 8.66 5.95
C ARG A 10 -7.18 10.06 6.49
N SER A 11 -6.29 10.16 7.47
CA SER A 11 -5.88 11.43 8.08
C SER A 11 -4.60 12.00 7.49
N GLU A 12 -4.05 11.34 6.46
CA GLU A 12 -2.80 11.71 5.80
C GLU A 12 -3.08 12.27 4.40
N ASP A 13 -2.07 12.90 3.79
CA ASP A 13 -2.13 13.31 2.38
C ASP A 13 -2.22 12.06 1.47
N PRO A 14 -3.25 11.94 0.60
CA PRO A 14 -3.35 10.85 -0.35
C PRO A 14 -2.12 10.69 -1.25
N GLU A 15 -1.50 11.79 -1.67
CA GLU A 15 -0.34 11.78 -2.58
C GLU A 15 0.83 11.02 -1.98
N LEU A 16 0.96 10.98 -0.64
CA LEU A 16 1.97 10.18 0.06
C LEU A 16 1.95 8.71 -0.36
N PHE A 17 0.76 8.17 -0.63
CA PHE A 17 0.58 6.75 -0.97
C PHE A 17 0.70 6.47 -2.47
N PHE A 18 0.82 7.49 -3.33
CA PHE A 18 0.91 7.33 -4.79
C PHE A 18 2.21 7.94 -5.35
N PRO A 19 3.38 7.35 -5.04
CA PRO A 19 4.65 7.84 -5.57
C PRO A 19 4.73 7.67 -7.11
N ILE A 20 5.44 8.59 -7.77
CA ILE A 20 5.62 8.62 -9.24
C ILE A 20 6.48 7.43 -9.74
N GLY A 21 7.19 6.75 -8.85
CA GLY A 21 7.97 5.55 -9.14
C GLY A 21 8.40 4.84 -7.85
N GLU A 22 9.18 3.76 -7.98
CA GLU A 22 9.67 2.99 -6.81
C GLU A 22 11.14 3.25 -6.48
N ASP A 23 11.81 4.08 -7.28
CA ASP A 23 13.24 4.35 -7.21
C ASP A 23 13.56 5.82 -6.91
N GLY A 24 14.83 6.09 -6.63
CA GLY A 24 15.36 7.44 -6.51
C GLY A 24 14.61 8.28 -5.44
N PRO A 25 14.15 9.50 -5.77
CA PRO A 25 13.44 10.38 -4.85
C PRO A 25 12.21 9.75 -4.19
N SER A 26 11.52 8.87 -4.91
CA SER A 26 10.30 8.20 -4.43
C SER A 26 10.54 7.24 -3.28
N ARG A 27 11.78 6.78 -3.06
CA ARG A 27 12.11 5.88 -1.94
C ARG A 27 11.78 6.49 -0.58
N ARG A 28 12.00 7.80 -0.42
CA ARG A 28 11.67 8.51 0.83
C ARG A 28 10.17 8.57 1.05
N GLN A 29 9.41 8.92 0.01
CA GLN A 29 7.94 8.94 0.04
C GLN A 29 7.36 7.55 0.35
N ILE A 30 7.92 6.50 -0.25
CA ILE A 30 7.54 5.10 0.02
C ILE A 30 7.78 4.75 1.49
N GLU A 31 8.95 5.07 2.05
CA GLU A 31 9.21 4.78 3.47
C GLU A 31 8.29 5.54 4.42
N GLN A 32 7.92 6.78 4.09
CA GLN A 32 6.92 7.55 4.84
C GLN A 32 5.54 6.89 4.76
N ALA A 33 5.08 6.50 3.57
CA ALA A 33 3.81 5.78 3.40
C ALA A 33 3.81 4.43 4.14
N ARG A 34 4.94 3.71 4.12
CA ARG A 34 5.08 2.46 4.88
C ARG A 34 5.05 2.70 6.39
N ALA A 35 5.62 3.79 6.89
CA ALA A 35 5.56 4.13 8.31
C ALA A 35 4.11 4.28 8.78
N VAL A 36 3.27 4.98 8.02
CA VAL A 36 1.82 5.07 8.28
C VAL A 36 1.16 3.70 8.21
N CYS A 37 1.50 2.90 7.18
CA CYS A 37 0.92 1.56 7.06
C CYS A 37 1.27 0.67 8.26
N ARG A 38 2.48 0.74 8.80
CA ARG A 38 2.95 -0.08 9.93
C ARG A 38 2.22 0.22 11.24
N SER A 39 1.72 1.45 11.43
CA SER A 39 0.88 1.81 12.59
C SER A 39 -0.62 1.59 12.34
N CYS A 40 -1.03 1.28 11.11
CA CYS A 40 -2.42 1.18 10.72
C CYS A 40 -3.06 -0.15 11.21
N PRO A 41 -4.19 -0.13 11.95
CA PRO A 41 -4.80 -1.34 12.51
C PRO A 41 -5.34 -2.29 11.43
N VAL A 42 -5.56 -1.78 10.22
CA VAL A 42 -6.12 -2.55 9.10
C VAL A 42 -5.08 -2.88 8.03
N MET A 43 -3.78 -2.73 8.33
CA MET A 43 -2.67 -3.00 7.38
C MET A 43 -2.82 -4.36 6.68
N ARG A 44 -3.09 -5.43 7.45
CA ARG A 44 -3.22 -6.80 6.91
C ARG A 44 -4.43 -6.94 5.97
N ALA A 45 -5.59 -6.39 6.35
CA ALA A 45 -6.79 -6.43 5.52
C ALA A 45 -6.59 -5.63 4.23
N CYS A 46 -5.97 -4.45 4.34
CA CYS A 46 -5.62 -3.57 3.23
C CYS A 46 -4.68 -4.26 2.22
N GLY A 47 -3.56 -4.81 2.69
CA GLY A 47 -2.60 -5.51 1.82
C GLY A 47 -3.21 -6.74 1.16
N THR A 48 -3.98 -7.53 1.90
CA THR A 48 -4.68 -8.72 1.37
C THR A 48 -5.67 -8.35 0.28
N TRP A 49 -6.46 -7.30 0.51
CA TRP A 49 -7.42 -6.80 -0.46
C TRP A 49 -6.70 -6.33 -1.73
N ALA A 50 -5.65 -5.53 -1.59
CA ALA A 50 -4.87 -5.00 -2.73
C ALA A 50 -4.24 -6.10 -3.59
N VAL A 51 -3.67 -7.14 -2.98
CA VAL A 51 -3.10 -8.29 -3.72
C VAL A 51 -4.20 -9.06 -4.46
N ARG A 52 -5.33 -9.35 -3.79
CA ARG A 52 -6.45 -10.09 -4.39
C ARG A 52 -7.10 -9.35 -5.56
N HIS A 53 -7.24 -8.04 -5.46
CA HIS A 53 -7.85 -7.21 -6.50
C HIS A 53 -6.84 -6.78 -7.57
N GLY A 54 -5.56 -7.11 -7.39
CA GLY A 54 -4.51 -6.79 -8.34
C GLY A 54 -4.28 -5.29 -8.46
N GLU A 55 -4.36 -4.55 -7.35
CA GLU A 55 -4.16 -3.10 -7.37
C GLU A 55 -2.78 -2.74 -7.88
N ARG A 56 -2.74 -1.89 -8.91
CA ARG A 56 -1.54 -1.67 -9.74
C ARG A 56 -0.73 -0.44 -9.36
N HIS A 57 -1.25 0.39 -8.46
CA HIS A 57 -0.65 1.66 -8.10
C HIS A 57 -0.57 1.84 -6.59
N GLY A 58 0.34 2.70 -6.17
CA GLY A 58 0.48 3.15 -4.80
C GLY A 58 0.94 2.10 -3.79
N VAL A 59 1.07 2.55 -2.55
CA VAL A 59 1.48 1.76 -1.38
C VAL A 59 0.24 1.26 -0.64
N TRP A 60 0.11 -0.06 -0.52
CA TRP A 60 -1.01 -0.73 0.15
C TRP A 60 -0.50 -1.75 1.14
N GLY A 61 -0.97 -1.70 2.39
CA GLY A 61 -0.54 -2.63 3.43
C GLY A 61 0.98 -2.67 3.61
N ALA A 62 1.62 -1.50 3.54
CA ALA A 62 3.07 -1.31 3.55
C ALA A 62 3.83 -1.97 2.38
N MET A 63 3.19 -2.23 1.23
CA MET A 63 3.83 -2.78 0.03
C MET A 63 3.66 -1.87 -1.17
N THR A 64 4.69 -1.74 -2.01
CA THR A 64 4.60 -1.05 -3.31
C THR A 64 3.83 -1.88 -4.35
N ALA A 65 3.55 -1.30 -5.51
CA ALA A 65 2.87 -2.03 -6.58
C ALA A 65 3.77 -3.15 -7.16
N GLY A 66 5.07 -2.90 -7.28
CA GLY A 66 6.07 -3.88 -7.70
C GLY A 66 6.13 -5.08 -6.76
N GLU A 67 6.19 -4.84 -5.45
CA GLU A 67 6.21 -5.90 -4.44
C GLU A 67 4.94 -6.76 -4.47
N ARG A 68 3.76 -6.13 -4.58
CA ARG A 68 2.49 -6.86 -4.66
C ARG A 68 2.40 -7.74 -5.91
N ARG A 69 3.03 -7.34 -7.01
CA ARG A 69 3.04 -8.11 -8.26
C ARG A 69 3.72 -9.47 -8.07
N GLY A 70 4.80 -9.53 -7.28
CA GLY A 70 5.50 -10.78 -6.96
C GLY A 70 4.72 -11.73 -6.04
N LEU A 71 3.72 -11.22 -5.32
CA LEU A 71 2.89 -12.03 -4.40
C LEU A 71 1.66 -12.66 -5.06
N ARG A 72 1.32 -12.24 -6.29
CA ARG A 72 0.18 -12.82 -7.00
C ARG A 72 0.60 -14.21 -7.47
N PRO A 73 -0.16 -15.27 -7.14
CA PRO A 73 0.11 -16.59 -7.68
C PRO A 73 0.09 -16.49 -9.21
N SER A 74 1.12 -17.05 -9.85
CA SER A 74 1.14 -17.27 -11.29
C SER A 74 -0.13 -18.04 -11.63
N ARG A 75 -1.06 -17.39 -12.34
CA ARG A 75 -2.24 -18.09 -12.84
C ARG A 75 -1.72 -19.10 -13.89
N PRO A 76 -2.00 -20.41 -13.75
CA PRO A 76 -1.59 -21.38 -14.76
C PRO A 76 -2.20 -21.06 -16.12
#